data_AF-A0A7J7E999-F1
#
_entry.id   AF-A0A7J7E999-F1
#
_cell.length_a   1.000
_cell.length_b   1.000
_cell.length_c   1.000
_cell.angle_alpha   90.00
_cell.angle_beta   90.00
_cell.angle_gamma   90.00
#
_symmetry.space_group_name_H-M   'P 1'
#
loop_
_entity.id
_entity.type
_entity.pdbx_description
1 polymer ?
#
loop_
_entity_poly.entity_id
_entity_poly.type
_entity_poly.pdbx_seq_one_letter_code
_entity_poly.pdbx_strand_id
1 'polypeptide(L)'
;MKIIDETMAQLQDLKNQHLAKKSEVNDKNHEMEEIRKKLGGANKEMTHLQKEVTAIETKLEQKRSNRHNLLQACKMQDIKLPLSKGTMDDISQEEDAQAEEEIKQEMNTLQQKLNEQQSVLQRIAAPNMKAMEKLESVRDKFQETSDEFEAARKRAKKAKQAFEQIKKEHFDRFNACFESVATNIDEIYKALSCNSSAQAFLGPENPEEPHLDGINYNCVAPGKRFQPMDNFYKPAPFFVLDEIDAALDNTNIGKQGDCVISKALTFNLTKYPDANPNPNEQ
;
A
#
# COMPACT_ATOMS: atom_id res chain seq x y z
N MET A 1 -4.09 20.05 -0.83
CA MET A 1 -3.15 19.86 0.30
C MET A 1 -3.82 19.12 1.46
N LYS A 2 -4.95 19.59 2.01
CA LYS A 2 -5.68 18.92 3.12
C LYS A 2 -5.83 17.39 3.01
N ILE A 3 -6.23 16.88 1.84
CA ILE A 3 -6.41 15.42 1.62
C ILE A 3 -5.09 14.63 1.75
N ILE A 4 -3.96 15.24 1.37
CA ILE A 4 -2.64 14.61 1.51
C ILE A 4 -2.23 14.56 2.99
N ASP A 5 -2.53 15.62 3.73
CA ASP A 5 -2.23 15.71 5.17
C ASP A 5 -3.13 14.76 5.98
N GLU A 6 -4.42 14.66 5.63
CA GLU A 6 -5.37 13.69 6.21
C GLU A 6 -4.96 12.25 5.93
N THR A 7 -4.57 11.93 4.70
CA THR A 7 -4.10 10.57 4.35
C THR A 7 -2.76 10.23 5.02
N MET A 8 -1.86 11.21 5.18
CA MET A 8 -0.62 11.01 5.95
C MET A 8 -0.88 10.77 7.43
N ALA A 9 -1.81 11.51 8.04
CA ALA A 9 -2.19 11.32 9.43
C ALA A 9 -2.83 9.94 9.65
N GLN A 10 -3.73 9.51 8.75
CA GLN A 10 -4.32 8.18 8.78
C GLN A 10 -3.25 7.07 8.65
N LEU A 11 -2.30 7.23 7.73
CA LEU A 11 -1.23 6.24 7.52
C LEU A 11 -0.30 6.15 8.75
N GLN A 12 -0.02 7.28 9.41
CA GLN A 12 0.75 7.29 10.65
C GLN A 12 0.00 6.60 11.80
N ASP A 13 -1.31 6.83 11.91
CA ASP A 13 -2.14 6.19 12.93
C ASP A 13 -2.23 4.67 12.71
N LEU A 14 -2.40 4.24 11.46
CA LEU A 14 -2.33 2.82 11.08
C LEU A 14 -0.95 2.20 11.39
N LYS A 15 0.16 2.90 11.14
CA LYS A 15 1.52 2.43 11.51
C LYS A 15 1.65 2.24 13.03
N ASN A 16 1.13 3.17 13.82
CA ASN A 16 1.16 3.08 15.28
C ASN A 16 0.29 1.93 15.81
N GLN A 17 -0.94 1.77 15.28
CA GLN A 17 -1.84 0.66 15.63
C GLN A 17 -1.21 -0.69 15.28
N HIS A 18 -0.53 -0.79 14.12
CA HIS A 18 0.19 -1.99 13.72
C HIS A 18 1.36 -2.32 14.66
N LEU A 19 2.16 -1.33 15.06
CA LEU A 19 3.24 -1.51 16.03
C LEU A 19 2.73 -2.01 17.38
N ALA A 20 1.63 -1.45 17.88
CA ALA A 20 0.97 -1.89 19.10
C ALA A 20 0.49 -3.34 18.98
N LYS A 21 -0.18 -3.70 17.87
CA LYS A 21 -0.62 -5.08 17.61
C LYS A 21 0.54 -6.06 17.48
N LYS A 22 1.68 -5.64 16.92
CA LYS A 22 2.89 -6.48 16.83
C LYS A 22 3.46 -6.79 18.21
N SER A 23 3.50 -5.80 19.11
CA SER A 23 3.89 -6.02 20.50
C SER A 23 2.95 -7.01 21.19
N GLU A 24 1.63 -6.79 21.06
CA GLU A 24 0.61 -7.64 21.66
C GLU A 24 0.71 -9.11 21.20
N VAL A 25 0.98 -9.34 19.90
CA VAL A 25 1.21 -10.69 19.35
C VAL A 25 2.48 -11.33 19.92
N ASN A 26 3.57 -10.58 20.07
CA ASN A 26 4.81 -11.09 20.67
C ASN A 26 4.61 -11.48 22.13
N ASP A 27 3.92 -10.64 22.91
CA ASP A 27 3.62 -10.91 24.31
C ASP A 27 2.75 -12.17 24.44
N LYS A 28 1.71 -12.30 23.60
CA LYS A 28 0.85 -13.48 23.56
C LYS A 28 1.58 -14.74 23.13
N ASN A 29 2.57 -14.64 22.24
CA ASN A 29 3.42 -15.79 21.88
C ASN A 29 4.29 -16.23 23.05
N HIS A 30 4.84 -15.28 23.81
CA HIS A 30 5.63 -15.60 24.99
C HIS A 30 4.77 -16.31 26.06
N GLU A 31 3.58 -15.79 26.33
CA GLU A 31 2.59 -16.43 27.21
C GLU A 31 2.23 -17.85 26.73
N MET A 32 1.99 -18.03 25.43
CA MET A 32 1.69 -19.34 24.84
C MET A 32 2.82 -20.35 25.02
N GLU A 33 4.07 -19.93 24.86
CA GLU A 33 5.24 -20.80 25.03
C GLU A 33 5.42 -21.22 26.50
N GLU A 34 5.19 -20.30 27.45
CA GLU A 34 5.16 -20.64 28.87
C GLU A 34 4.06 -21.64 29.22
N ILE A 35 2.85 -21.43 28.69
CA ILE A 35 1.72 -22.34 28.89
C ILE A 35 2.04 -23.72 28.31
N ARG A 36 2.65 -23.80 27.12
CA ARG A 36 3.09 -25.07 26.53
C ARG A 36 4.11 -25.79 27.40
N LYS A 37 5.07 -25.06 27.96
CA LYS A 37 6.07 -25.64 28.87
C LYS A 37 5.43 -26.19 30.14
N LYS A 38 4.49 -25.45 30.74
CA LYS A 38 3.72 -25.89 31.92
C LYS A 38 2.86 -27.12 31.59
N LEU A 39 2.15 -27.12 30.46
CA LEU A 39 1.36 -28.25 29.98
C LEU A 39 2.22 -29.50 29.76
N GLY A 40 3.40 -29.33 29.16
CA GLY A 40 4.36 -30.42 28.98
C GLY A 40 4.87 -31.01 30.30
N GLY A 41 5.06 -30.17 31.33
CA GLY A 41 5.37 -30.61 32.69
C GLY A 41 4.23 -31.40 33.32
N ALA A 42 3.02 -30.83 33.32
CA ALA A 42 1.82 -31.46 33.87
C ALA A 42 1.50 -32.80 33.20
N ASN A 43 1.68 -32.92 31.87
CA ASN A 43 1.50 -34.19 31.17
C ASN A 43 2.50 -35.26 31.62
N LYS A 44 3.77 -34.89 31.86
CA LYS A 44 4.76 -35.83 32.38
C LYS A 44 4.39 -36.31 33.78
N GLU A 45 3.99 -35.39 34.66
CA GLU A 45 3.52 -35.74 36.01
C GLU A 45 2.27 -36.63 35.97
N MET A 46 1.29 -36.30 35.13
CA MET A 46 0.10 -37.12 34.91
C MET A 46 0.49 -38.55 34.48
N THR A 47 1.39 -38.70 33.50
CA THR A 47 1.84 -40.04 33.08
C THR A 47 2.62 -40.79 34.16
N HIS A 48 3.32 -40.08 35.05
CA HIS A 48 4.02 -40.68 36.18
C HIS A 48 3.03 -41.17 37.24
N LEU A 49 2.11 -40.30 37.67
CA LEU A 49 1.07 -40.63 38.65
C LEU A 49 0.19 -41.77 38.16
N GLN A 50 -0.16 -41.79 36.86
CA GLN A 50 -0.96 -42.85 36.29
C GLN A 50 -0.25 -44.21 36.35
N LYS A 51 1.07 -44.25 36.11
CA LYS A 51 1.87 -45.48 36.31
C LYS A 51 1.91 -45.90 37.77
N GLU A 52 2.02 -44.96 38.71
CA GLU A 52 2.00 -45.26 40.14
C GLU A 52 0.65 -45.80 40.59
N VAL A 53 -0.45 -45.20 40.16
CA VAL A 53 -1.82 -45.67 40.42
C VAL A 53 -1.98 -47.11 39.94
N THR A 54 -1.65 -47.40 38.68
CA THR A 54 -1.74 -48.78 38.14
C THR A 54 -0.86 -49.76 38.92
N ALA A 55 0.33 -49.33 39.37
CA ALA A 55 1.21 -50.18 40.18
C ALA A 55 0.64 -50.44 41.59
N ILE A 56 0.03 -49.45 42.22
CA ILE A 56 -0.62 -49.57 43.53
C ILE A 56 -1.87 -50.45 43.42
N GLU A 57 -2.72 -50.24 42.41
CA GLU A 57 -3.91 -51.06 42.15
C GLU A 57 -3.54 -52.52 41.94
N THR A 58 -2.51 -52.80 41.13
CA THR A 58 -2.02 -54.18 40.93
C THR A 58 -1.56 -54.82 42.23
N LYS A 59 -0.84 -54.07 43.09
CA LYS A 59 -0.41 -54.57 44.41
C LYS A 59 -1.59 -54.77 45.35
N LEU A 60 -2.57 -53.86 45.33
CA LEU A 60 -3.78 -53.95 46.14
C LEU A 60 -4.55 -55.21 45.78
N GLU A 61 -4.75 -55.46 44.49
CA GLU A 61 -5.49 -56.62 43.99
C GLU A 61 -4.77 -57.92 44.34
N GLN A 62 -3.44 -57.95 44.17
CA GLN A 62 -2.64 -59.10 44.60
C GLN A 62 -2.75 -59.34 46.12
N LYS A 63 -2.81 -58.29 46.95
CA LYS A 63 -3.01 -58.43 48.40
C LYS A 63 -4.44 -58.85 48.75
N ARG A 64 -5.46 -58.35 48.06
CA ARG A 64 -6.87 -58.75 48.21
C ARG A 64 -7.03 -60.23 47.88
N SER A 65 -6.51 -60.68 46.73
CA SER A 65 -6.49 -62.08 46.32
C SER A 65 -5.77 -62.99 47.32
N ASN A 66 -4.55 -62.61 47.75
CA ASN A 66 -3.81 -63.39 48.76
C ASN A 66 -4.57 -63.49 50.09
N ARG A 67 -5.18 -62.40 50.56
CA ARG A 67 -6.00 -62.38 51.77
C ARG A 67 -7.23 -63.28 51.63
N HIS A 68 -7.93 -63.19 50.49
CA HIS A 68 -9.10 -64.01 50.19
C HIS A 68 -8.74 -65.51 50.20
N ASN A 69 -7.69 -65.89 49.48
CA ASN A 69 -7.21 -67.28 49.42
C ASN A 69 -6.82 -67.82 50.81
N LEU A 70 -6.17 -67.00 51.64
CA LEU A 70 -5.78 -67.38 52.99
C LEU A 70 -7.01 -67.58 53.90
N LEU A 71 -7.97 -66.66 53.86
CA LEU A 71 -9.20 -66.78 54.64
C LEU A 71 -10.04 -67.99 54.21
N GLN A 72 -10.10 -68.28 52.90
CA GLN A 72 -10.75 -69.47 52.37
C GLN A 72 -10.06 -70.77 52.84
N ALA A 73 -8.72 -70.81 52.84
CA ALA A 73 -7.96 -71.94 53.36
C ALA A 73 -8.23 -72.17 54.87
N CYS A 74 -8.27 -71.10 55.67
CA CYS A 74 -8.64 -71.20 57.08
C CYS A 74 -10.08 -71.73 57.28
N LYS A 75 -11.03 -71.31 56.42
CA LYS A 75 -12.40 -71.82 56.42
C LYS A 75 -12.46 -73.33 56.13
N MET A 76 -11.74 -73.79 55.10
CA MET A 76 -11.70 -75.21 54.71
C MET A 76 -11.05 -76.10 55.77
N GLN A 77 -10.09 -75.57 56.52
CA GLN A 77 -9.41 -76.28 57.61
C GLN A 77 -10.12 -76.17 58.96
N ASP A 78 -11.31 -75.55 58.99
CA ASP A 78 -12.13 -75.29 60.18
C ASP A 78 -11.35 -74.56 61.31
N ILE A 79 -10.44 -73.68 60.90
CA ILE A 79 -9.66 -72.84 61.81
C ILE A 79 -10.49 -71.61 62.17
N LYS A 80 -11.00 -71.56 63.41
CA LYS A 80 -11.73 -70.40 63.92
C LYS A 80 -10.80 -69.19 64.13
N LEU A 81 -11.01 -68.15 63.33
CA LEU A 81 -10.31 -66.87 63.47
C LEU A 81 -11.13 -65.87 64.30
N PRO A 82 -10.49 -65.11 65.22
CA PRO A 82 -11.15 -64.02 65.94
C PRO A 82 -11.28 -62.77 65.04
N LEU A 83 -12.41 -62.65 64.35
CA LEU A 83 -12.72 -61.50 63.48
C LEU A 83 -13.23 -60.31 64.31
N SER A 84 -12.81 -59.10 63.95
CA SER A 84 -13.27 -57.85 64.61
C SER A 84 -14.64 -57.40 64.12
N LYS A 85 -15.00 -57.73 62.88
CA LYS A 85 -16.32 -57.54 62.25
C LYS A 85 -16.54 -58.65 61.21
N GLY A 86 -17.81 -59.01 60.98
CA GLY A 86 -18.22 -60.04 60.04
C GLY A 86 -18.08 -61.47 60.56
N THR A 87 -18.48 -62.43 59.74
CA THR A 87 -18.43 -63.88 60.00
C THR A 87 -17.65 -64.61 58.90
N MET A 88 -17.24 -65.85 59.15
CA MET A 88 -16.57 -66.67 58.11
C MET A 88 -17.50 -67.00 56.92
N ASP A 89 -18.80 -66.74 57.03
CA ASP A 89 -19.78 -66.91 55.94
C ASP A 89 -19.88 -65.69 55.03
N ASP A 90 -19.37 -64.53 55.46
CA ASP A 90 -19.32 -63.29 54.67
C ASP A 90 -18.18 -63.30 53.62
N ILE A 91 -17.35 -64.35 53.58
CA ILE A 91 -16.26 -64.54 52.59
C ILE A 91 -16.85 -65.12 51.28
N SER A 92 -18.06 -64.73 50.90
CA SER A 92 -18.74 -65.16 49.68
C SER A 92 -18.49 -64.18 48.52
N GLN A 93 -18.50 -64.69 47.29
CA GLN A 93 -18.09 -63.95 46.08
C GLN A 93 -19.06 -62.82 45.65
N GLU A 94 -20.20 -62.64 46.30
CA GLU A 94 -21.32 -61.84 45.77
C GLU A 94 -21.24 -60.34 46.08
N GLU A 95 -20.66 -59.91 47.21
CA GLU A 95 -20.54 -58.47 47.55
C GLU A 95 -19.36 -57.77 46.87
N ASP A 96 -18.24 -58.47 46.62
CA ASP A 96 -17.08 -57.94 45.89
C ASP A 96 -17.43 -57.66 44.41
N ALA A 97 -18.33 -58.46 43.82
CA ALA A 97 -18.74 -58.31 42.42
C ALA A 97 -19.46 -56.98 42.14
N GLN A 98 -20.30 -56.48 43.07
CA GLN A 98 -21.04 -55.24 42.89
C GLN A 98 -20.13 -53.99 42.97
N ALA A 99 -19.19 -53.97 43.91
CA ALA A 99 -18.22 -52.87 44.02
C ALA A 99 -17.24 -52.85 42.83
N GLU A 100 -16.89 -54.02 42.31
CA GLU A 100 -16.03 -54.14 41.12
C GLU A 100 -16.75 -53.68 39.84
N GLU A 101 -18.07 -53.91 39.74
CA GLU A 101 -18.91 -53.42 38.64
C GLU A 101 -19.01 -51.88 38.62
N GLU A 102 -19.20 -51.24 39.78
CA GLU A 102 -19.27 -49.77 39.90
C GLU A 102 -17.94 -49.09 39.53
N ILE A 103 -16.81 -49.59 40.04
CA ILE A 103 -15.47 -49.08 39.71
C ILE A 103 -15.21 -49.20 38.21
N LYS A 104 -15.63 -50.31 37.60
CA LYS A 104 -15.47 -50.56 36.17
C LYS A 104 -16.31 -49.61 35.32
N GLN A 105 -17.52 -49.26 35.75
CA GLN A 105 -18.34 -48.25 35.08
C GLN A 105 -17.69 -46.87 35.14
N GLU A 106 -17.16 -46.47 36.31
CA GLU A 106 -16.53 -45.16 36.48
C GLU A 106 -15.21 -45.04 35.70
N MET A 107 -14.39 -46.10 35.70
CA MET A 107 -13.21 -46.24 34.83
C MET A 107 -13.55 -46.10 33.34
N ASN A 108 -14.58 -46.78 32.86
CA ASN A 108 -15.02 -46.69 31.47
C ASN A 108 -15.45 -45.25 31.11
N THR A 109 -16.11 -44.56 32.03
CA THR A 109 -16.58 -43.18 31.84
C THR A 109 -15.39 -42.20 31.76
N LEU A 110 -14.39 -42.38 32.61
CA LEU A 110 -13.15 -41.58 32.57
C LEU A 110 -12.34 -41.87 31.30
N GLN A 111 -12.26 -43.13 30.87
CA GLN A 111 -11.58 -43.53 29.65
C GLN A 111 -12.23 -42.92 28.40
N GLN A 112 -13.57 -42.87 28.37
CA GLN A 112 -14.30 -42.16 27.30
C GLN A 112 -13.96 -40.67 27.26
N LYS A 113 -14.01 -39.98 28.40
CA LYS A 113 -13.66 -38.55 28.47
C LYS A 113 -12.22 -38.27 28.05
N LEU A 114 -11.28 -39.14 28.45
CA LEU A 114 -9.87 -39.03 28.06
C LEU A 114 -9.74 -39.18 26.54
N ASN A 115 -10.40 -40.18 25.94
CA ASN A 115 -10.40 -40.39 24.49
C ASN A 115 -11.03 -39.21 23.73
N GLU A 116 -12.13 -38.63 24.24
CA GLU A 116 -12.75 -37.44 23.65
C GLU A 116 -11.79 -36.24 23.67
N GLN A 117 -11.16 -35.95 24.82
CA GLN A 117 -10.19 -34.86 24.95
C GLN A 117 -8.95 -35.09 24.07
N GLN A 118 -8.48 -36.34 23.98
CA GLN A 118 -7.37 -36.73 23.11
C GLN A 118 -7.75 -36.52 21.63
N SER A 119 -8.99 -36.81 21.24
CA SER A 119 -9.49 -36.58 19.87
C SER A 119 -9.57 -35.09 19.53
N VAL A 120 -10.01 -34.26 20.50
CA VAL A 120 -10.07 -32.80 20.35
C VAL A 120 -8.66 -32.24 20.18
N LEU A 121 -7.72 -32.69 21.03
CA LEU A 121 -6.31 -32.33 20.90
C LEU A 121 -5.74 -32.75 19.55
N GLN A 122 -5.98 -33.99 19.09
CA GLN A 122 -5.55 -34.46 17.76
C GLN A 122 -6.16 -33.64 16.62
N ARG A 123 -7.41 -33.18 16.75
CA ARG A 123 -8.06 -32.31 15.75
C ARG A 123 -7.46 -30.91 15.71
N ILE A 124 -6.86 -30.46 16.82
CA ILE A 124 -6.17 -29.17 16.95
C ILE A 124 -4.65 -29.31 16.66
N ALA A 125 -4.12 -30.54 16.64
CA ALA A 125 -2.69 -30.86 16.79
C ALA A 125 -1.78 -30.62 15.57
N ALA A 126 -2.25 -30.01 14.49
CA ALA A 126 -1.33 -29.54 13.47
C ALA A 126 -1.22 -28.02 13.55
N PRO A 127 -0.45 -27.46 14.52
CA PRO A 127 -0.03 -26.07 14.39
C PRO A 127 0.66 -25.97 13.02
N ASN A 128 0.13 -25.11 12.15
CA ASN A 128 0.73 -24.88 10.85
C ASN A 128 2.09 -24.22 11.10
N MET A 129 3.14 -25.03 11.17
CA MET A 129 4.51 -24.59 11.49
C MET A 129 5.02 -23.54 10.50
N LYS A 130 4.42 -23.49 9.31
CA LYS A 130 4.72 -22.51 8.25
C LYS A 130 3.86 -21.24 8.34
N ALA A 131 2.94 -21.12 9.29
CA ALA A 131 2.08 -19.95 9.41
C ALA A 131 2.88 -18.69 9.75
N MET A 132 3.85 -18.80 10.66
CA MET A 132 4.72 -17.68 11.02
C MET A 132 5.64 -17.28 9.86
N GLU A 133 6.27 -18.25 9.20
CA GLU A 133 7.10 -17.99 8.01
C GLU A 133 6.30 -17.32 6.88
N LYS A 134 5.06 -17.77 6.64
CA LYS A 134 4.16 -17.15 5.66
C LYS A 134 3.77 -15.73 6.08
N LEU A 135 3.47 -15.50 7.36
CA LEU A 135 3.11 -14.19 7.88
C LEU A 135 4.30 -13.21 7.75
N GLU A 136 5.51 -13.66 8.08
CA GLU A 136 6.72 -12.87 7.94
C GLU A 136 7.03 -12.56 6.46
N SER A 137 6.93 -13.55 5.58
CA SER A 137 7.10 -13.32 4.13
C SER A 137 6.08 -12.31 3.57
N VAL A 138 4.83 -12.38 4.01
CA VAL A 138 3.80 -11.42 3.60
C VAL A 138 4.10 -10.03 4.16
N ARG A 139 4.55 -9.93 5.41
CA ARG A 139 4.97 -8.66 6.03
C ARG A 139 6.11 -8.02 5.26
N ASP A 140 7.13 -8.78 4.94
CA ASP A 140 8.34 -8.25 4.27
C ASP A 140 7.99 -7.76 2.87
N LYS A 141 7.20 -8.53 2.11
CA LYS A 141 6.68 -8.09 0.81
C LYS A 141 5.80 -6.85 0.91
N PHE A 142 4.95 -6.77 1.93
CA PHE A 142 4.11 -5.60 2.16
C PHE A 142 4.95 -4.36 2.47
N GLN A 143 5.96 -4.49 3.33
CA GLN A 143 6.86 -3.40 3.68
C GLN A 143 7.65 -2.91 2.46
N GLU A 144 8.22 -3.83 1.68
CA GLU A 144 8.94 -3.52 0.44
C GLU A 144 8.03 -2.79 -0.57
N THR A 145 6.82 -3.30 -0.79
CA THR A 145 5.85 -2.67 -1.69
C THR A 145 5.41 -1.29 -1.19
N SER A 146 5.25 -1.13 0.13
CA SER A 146 4.90 0.15 0.75
C SER A 146 6.01 1.18 0.59
N ASP A 147 7.26 0.78 0.79
CA ASP A 147 8.41 1.67 0.64
C ASP A 147 8.62 2.08 -0.82
N GLU A 148 8.45 1.15 -1.77
CA GLU A 148 8.49 1.45 -3.20
C GLU A 148 7.37 2.42 -3.61
N PHE A 149 6.15 2.23 -3.09
CA PHE A 149 5.03 3.14 -3.33
C PHE A 149 5.31 4.54 -2.76
N GLU A 150 5.80 4.65 -1.52
CA GLU A 150 6.17 5.94 -0.92
C GLU A 150 7.27 6.64 -1.75
N ALA A 151 8.27 5.90 -2.23
CA ALA A 151 9.32 6.42 -3.09
C ALA A 151 8.78 6.89 -4.46
N ALA A 152 7.91 6.11 -5.10
CA ALA A 152 7.28 6.46 -6.36
C ALA A 152 6.41 7.72 -6.21
N ARG A 153 5.61 7.81 -5.14
CA ARG A 153 4.81 8.99 -4.80
C ARG A 153 5.68 10.24 -4.62
N LYS A 154 6.83 10.11 -3.95
CA LYS A 154 7.78 11.22 -3.77
C LYS A 154 8.41 11.66 -5.09
N ARG A 155 8.79 10.72 -5.97
CA ARG A 155 9.30 11.03 -7.32
C ARG A 155 8.23 11.74 -8.16
N ALA A 156 7.00 11.23 -8.18
CA ALA A 156 5.89 11.84 -8.92
C ALA A 156 5.59 13.26 -8.44
N LYS A 157 5.61 13.51 -7.12
CA LYS A 157 5.43 14.85 -6.55
C LYS A 157 6.54 15.81 -7.02
N LYS A 158 7.81 15.39 -6.98
CA LYS A 158 8.94 16.20 -7.46
C LYS A 158 8.84 16.50 -8.95
N ALA A 159 8.54 15.49 -9.77
CA ALA A 159 8.38 15.65 -11.21
C ALA A 159 7.24 16.63 -11.54
N LYS A 160 6.11 16.53 -10.85
CA LYS A 160 4.98 17.46 -11.02
C LYS A 160 5.36 18.89 -10.66
N GLN A 161 6.06 19.09 -9.54
CA GLN A 161 6.53 20.43 -9.14
C GLN A 161 7.51 21.03 -10.15
N ALA A 162 8.47 20.23 -10.64
CA ALA A 162 9.41 20.67 -11.66
C ALA A 162 8.70 21.02 -12.98
N PHE A 163 7.72 20.20 -13.40
CA PHE A 163 6.91 20.47 -14.58
C PHE A 163 6.11 21.78 -14.44
N GLU A 164 5.43 22.00 -13.31
CA GLU A 164 4.68 23.24 -13.07
C GLU A 164 5.59 24.47 -13.08
N GLN A 165 6.81 24.35 -12.55
CA GLN A 165 7.81 25.43 -12.58
C GLN A 165 8.24 25.76 -14.02
N ILE A 166 8.59 24.75 -14.82
CA ILE A 166 9.01 24.94 -16.22
C ILE A 166 7.84 25.47 -17.06
N LYS A 167 6.64 24.92 -16.87
CA LYS A 167 5.41 25.40 -17.54
C LYS A 167 5.18 26.89 -17.28
N LYS A 168 5.34 27.32 -16.02
CA LYS A 168 5.22 28.73 -15.65
C LYS A 168 6.31 29.57 -16.30
N GLU A 169 7.58 29.15 -16.23
CA GLU A 169 8.68 29.89 -16.83
C GLU A 169 8.51 30.04 -18.35
N HIS A 170 8.05 28.98 -19.02
CA HIS A 170 7.77 28.99 -20.45
C HIS A 170 6.62 29.96 -20.79
N PHE A 171 5.54 29.94 -20.02
CA PHE A 171 4.43 30.90 -20.15
C PHE A 171 4.90 32.34 -19.95
N ASP A 172 5.65 32.61 -18.86
CA ASP A 172 6.12 33.96 -18.51
C ASP A 172 7.05 34.52 -19.61
N ARG A 173 7.97 33.70 -20.13
CA ARG A 173 8.88 34.10 -21.22
C ARG A 173 8.16 34.32 -22.54
N PHE A 174 7.22 33.42 -22.88
CA PHE A 174 6.42 33.55 -24.09
C PHE A 174 5.59 34.83 -24.05
N ASN A 175 4.85 35.06 -22.96
CA ASN A 175 3.98 36.22 -22.82
C ASN A 175 4.75 37.53 -22.78
N ALA A 176 5.92 37.57 -22.14
CA ALA A 176 6.75 38.78 -22.15
C ALA A 176 7.12 39.23 -23.58
N CYS A 177 7.43 38.28 -24.47
CA CYS A 177 7.69 38.57 -25.88
C CYS A 177 6.38 38.89 -26.64
N PHE A 178 5.37 38.03 -26.46
CA PHE A 178 4.10 38.13 -27.15
C PHE A 178 3.39 39.47 -26.88
N GLU A 179 3.30 39.91 -25.63
CA GLU A 179 2.69 41.18 -25.25
C GLU A 179 3.43 42.37 -25.89
N SER A 180 4.75 42.31 -25.95
CA SER A 180 5.55 43.34 -26.62
C SER A 180 5.22 43.43 -28.11
N VAL A 181 5.09 42.30 -28.80
CA VAL A 181 4.70 42.27 -30.22
C VAL A 181 3.25 42.71 -30.40
N ALA A 182 2.32 42.13 -29.63
CA ALA A 182 0.89 42.42 -29.71
C ALA A 182 0.57 43.90 -29.45
N THR A 183 1.31 44.56 -28.57
CA THR A 183 1.14 46.00 -28.31
C THR A 183 1.58 46.87 -29.49
N ASN A 184 2.64 46.47 -30.21
CA ASN A 184 3.26 47.30 -31.24
C ASN A 184 2.77 46.99 -32.67
N ILE A 185 2.19 45.82 -32.91
CA ILE A 185 1.85 45.34 -34.26
C ILE A 185 0.83 46.23 -34.98
N ASP A 186 -0.13 46.80 -34.24
CA ASP A 186 -1.17 47.68 -34.80
C ASP A 186 -0.57 48.99 -35.35
N GLU A 187 0.32 49.62 -34.58
CA GLU A 187 1.00 50.85 -35.01
C GLU A 187 1.92 50.62 -36.21
N ILE A 188 2.61 49.47 -36.24
CA ILE A 188 3.44 49.07 -37.38
C ILE A 188 2.58 48.88 -38.62
N TYR A 189 1.45 48.18 -38.51
CA TYR A 189 0.54 47.96 -39.64
C TYR A 189 -0.10 49.25 -40.16
N LYS A 190 -0.50 50.16 -39.27
CA LYS A 190 -0.99 51.50 -39.64
C LYS A 190 0.05 52.32 -40.39
N ALA A 191 1.32 52.24 -39.96
CA ALA A 191 2.41 52.89 -40.66
C ALA A 191 2.59 52.29 -42.06
N LEU A 192 2.73 50.97 -42.18
CA LEU A 192 2.93 50.26 -43.45
C LEU A 192 1.78 50.47 -44.45
N SER A 193 0.54 50.51 -43.98
CA SER A 193 -0.63 50.80 -44.82
C SER A 193 -0.84 52.28 -45.10
N CYS A 194 -0.03 53.16 -44.49
CA CYS A 194 -0.15 54.61 -44.53
C CYS A 194 -1.59 55.10 -44.24
N ASN A 195 -2.27 54.42 -43.32
CA ASN A 195 -3.67 54.70 -43.04
C ASN A 195 -4.00 54.43 -41.56
N SER A 196 -4.44 55.47 -40.85
CA SER A 196 -4.78 55.38 -39.43
C SER A 196 -6.03 54.54 -39.14
N SER A 197 -6.87 54.31 -40.15
CA SER A 197 -8.06 53.45 -40.06
C SER A 197 -7.76 51.98 -40.28
N ALA A 198 -6.52 51.61 -40.65
CA ALA A 198 -6.08 50.22 -40.65
C ALA A 198 -5.98 49.70 -39.22
N GLN A 199 -6.20 48.39 -39.03
CA GLN A 199 -6.09 47.76 -37.72
C GLN A 199 -5.40 46.40 -37.83
N ALA A 200 -4.57 46.04 -36.87
CA ALA A 200 -4.02 44.70 -36.73
C ALA A 200 -4.10 44.20 -35.29
N PHE A 201 -4.40 42.92 -35.14
CA PHE A 201 -4.57 42.25 -33.86
C PHE A 201 -3.80 40.93 -33.85
N LEU A 202 -3.20 40.64 -32.70
CA LEU A 202 -2.50 39.40 -32.44
C LEU A 202 -3.08 38.80 -31.15
N GLY A 203 -3.49 37.54 -31.19
CA GLY A 203 -4.08 36.85 -30.03
C GLY A 203 -3.70 35.37 -30.01
N PRO A 204 -3.41 34.78 -28.83
CA PRO A 204 -3.21 33.34 -28.75
C PRO A 204 -4.54 32.60 -28.90
N GLU A 205 -4.53 31.45 -29.56
CA GLU A 205 -5.70 30.56 -29.61
C GLU A 205 -6.06 30.03 -28.22
N ASN A 206 -5.05 29.79 -27.39
CA ASN A 206 -5.18 29.30 -26.04
C ASN A 206 -4.52 30.27 -25.04
N PRO A 207 -5.30 31.12 -24.36
CA PRO A 207 -4.76 32.07 -23.38
C PRO A 207 -4.12 31.42 -22.15
N GLU A 208 -4.46 30.17 -21.82
CA GLU A 208 -3.89 29.47 -20.65
C GLU A 208 -2.55 28.82 -20.97
N GLU A 209 -2.39 28.28 -22.18
CA GLU A 209 -1.12 27.71 -22.67
C GLU A 209 -0.77 28.26 -24.07
N PRO A 210 -0.40 29.55 -24.20
CA PRO A 210 -0.21 30.23 -25.49
C PRO A 210 0.89 29.64 -26.38
N HIS A 211 1.75 28.81 -25.80
CA HIS A 211 2.91 28.20 -26.45
C HIS A 211 2.62 26.82 -27.05
N LEU A 212 1.45 26.22 -26.78
CA LEU A 212 1.08 24.91 -27.31
C LEU A 212 0.30 24.98 -28.61
N ASP A 213 -0.49 26.05 -28.77
CA ASP A 213 -1.40 26.25 -29.89
C ASP A 213 -0.93 27.41 -30.79
N GLY A 214 -1.74 27.74 -31.80
CA GLY A 214 -1.42 28.78 -32.76
C GLY A 214 -1.57 30.20 -32.20
N ILE A 215 -0.97 31.13 -32.92
CA ILE A 215 -1.20 32.57 -32.76
C ILE A 215 -2.04 33.05 -33.94
N ASN A 216 -3.20 33.61 -33.60
CA ASN A 216 -4.09 34.25 -34.57
C ASN A 216 -3.58 35.66 -34.85
N TYR A 217 -3.12 35.89 -36.07
CA TYR A 217 -2.83 37.21 -36.58
C TYR A 217 -3.94 37.63 -37.55
N ASN A 218 -4.56 38.79 -37.31
CA ASN A 218 -5.60 39.31 -38.17
C ASN A 218 -5.39 40.80 -38.44
N CYS A 219 -5.69 41.24 -39.65
CA CYS A 219 -5.60 42.65 -40.04
C CYS A 219 -6.84 43.10 -40.80
N VAL A 220 -7.25 44.35 -40.60
CA VAL A 220 -8.34 45.01 -41.30
C VAL A 220 -7.78 46.13 -42.15
N ALA A 221 -7.86 45.97 -43.47
CA ALA A 221 -7.46 47.01 -44.42
C ALA A 221 -8.47 48.18 -44.40
N PRO A 222 -8.03 49.41 -44.71
CA PRO A 222 -8.91 50.57 -44.75
C PRO A 222 -10.13 50.37 -45.66
N GLY A 223 -11.33 50.64 -45.13
CA GLY A 223 -12.58 50.50 -45.88
C GLY A 223 -13.03 49.06 -46.15
N LYS A 224 -12.33 48.05 -45.61
CA LYS A 224 -12.73 46.63 -45.70
C LYS A 224 -13.30 46.15 -44.37
N ARG A 225 -14.15 45.12 -44.44
CA ARG A 225 -14.65 44.42 -43.25
C ARG A 225 -13.61 43.42 -42.77
N PHE A 226 -13.63 43.12 -41.48
CA PHE A 226 -12.81 42.08 -40.89
C PHE A 226 -13.04 40.72 -41.56
N GLN A 227 -11.94 40.03 -41.89
CA GLN A 227 -11.91 38.63 -42.29
C GLN A 227 -10.72 37.96 -41.58
N PRO A 228 -10.92 36.79 -40.96
CA PRO A 228 -9.83 36.09 -40.30
C PRO A 228 -8.83 35.53 -41.32
N MET A 229 -7.54 35.57 -40.99
CA MET A 229 -6.48 34.90 -41.76
C MET A 229 -6.25 33.47 -41.25
N ASP A 230 -5.85 32.58 -42.15
CA ASP A 230 -5.42 31.22 -41.80
C ASP A 230 -4.04 31.26 -41.12
N ASN A 231 -3.84 30.43 -40.10
CA ASN A 231 -2.66 30.49 -39.22
C ASN A 231 -1.34 30.11 -39.90
N PHE A 232 -0.36 31.01 -39.84
CA PHE A 232 1.02 30.80 -40.29
C PHE A 232 2.01 31.14 -39.18
N TYR A 233 2.46 30.16 -38.39
CA TYR A 233 3.64 30.36 -37.55
C TYR A 233 4.55 29.13 -37.53
N LYS A 234 5.79 29.33 -38.00
CA LYS A 234 6.98 28.49 -37.71
C LYS A 234 8.20 29.42 -37.57
N PRO A 235 8.98 29.34 -36.49
CA PRO A 235 10.18 30.16 -36.34
C PRO A 235 11.27 29.76 -37.35
N ALA A 236 11.92 30.76 -37.97
CA ALA A 236 13.03 30.56 -38.90
C ALA A 236 14.21 31.50 -38.54
N PRO A 237 15.47 31.01 -38.59
CA PRO A 237 16.65 31.80 -38.22
C PRO A 237 17.00 32.91 -39.23
N PHE A 238 16.45 32.86 -40.44
CA PHE A 238 16.52 33.92 -41.43
C PHE A 238 15.29 33.86 -42.35
N PHE A 239 14.88 35.00 -42.88
CA PHE A 239 13.82 35.11 -43.89
C PHE A 239 14.43 35.68 -45.16
N VAL A 240 14.24 34.97 -46.28
CA VAL A 240 14.53 35.48 -47.62
C VAL A 240 13.19 35.80 -48.26
N LEU A 241 13.01 37.07 -48.60
CA LEU A 241 11.82 37.56 -49.29
C LEU A 241 12.15 37.65 -50.77
N ASP A 242 11.44 36.88 -51.58
CA ASP A 242 11.54 36.89 -53.04
C ASP A 242 10.17 37.29 -53.62
N GLU A 243 10.18 38.13 -54.66
CA GLU A 243 8.99 38.62 -55.38
C GLU A 243 7.83 39.16 -54.51
N ILE A 244 8.15 39.85 -53.41
CA ILE A 244 7.13 40.40 -52.48
C ILE A 244 6.25 41.51 -53.09
N ASP A 245 6.67 42.10 -54.20
CA ASP A 245 5.97 43.14 -54.95
C ASP A 245 5.08 42.61 -56.08
N ALA A 246 5.18 41.32 -56.43
CA ALA A 246 4.48 40.74 -57.58
C ALA A 246 2.95 40.82 -57.48
N ALA A 247 2.40 40.86 -56.27
CA ALA A 247 0.97 40.98 -55.99
C ALA A 247 0.52 42.39 -55.58
N LEU A 248 1.44 43.36 -55.58
CA LEU A 248 1.14 44.75 -55.21
C LEU A 248 0.93 45.61 -56.45
N ASP A 249 -0.04 46.52 -56.40
CA ASP A 249 -0.24 47.51 -57.45
C ASP A 249 0.80 48.64 -57.33
N ASN A 250 1.10 49.32 -58.44
CA ASN A 250 2.09 50.40 -58.49
C ASN A 250 1.82 51.53 -57.46
N THR A 251 0.56 51.71 -57.06
CA THR A 251 0.14 52.66 -56.01
C THR A 251 0.62 52.24 -54.62
N ASN A 252 0.47 50.96 -54.26
CA ASN A 252 0.92 50.46 -52.97
C ASN A 252 2.44 50.24 -52.95
N ILE A 253 3.07 49.92 -54.08
CA ILE A 253 4.54 49.83 -54.21
C ILE A 253 5.18 51.19 -53.92
N GLY A 254 4.65 52.29 -54.48
CA GLY A 254 5.16 53.64 -54.19
C GLY A 254 5.01 54.04 -52.72
N LYS A 255 3.87 53.71 -52.10
CA LYS A 255 3.61 53.98 -50.67
C LYS A 255 4.44 53.10 -49.73
N GLN A 256 4.63 51.82 -50.07
CA GLN A 256 5.52 50.92 -49.34
C GLN A 256 6.97 51.38 -49.45
N GLY A 257 7.42 51.79 -50.64
CA GLY A 257 8.76 52.33 -50.86
C GLY A 257 9.07 53.48 -49.90
N ASP A 258 8.23 54.51 -49.87
CA ASP A 258 8.42 55.67 -48.99
C ASP A 258 8.33 55.30 -47.48
N CYS A 259 7.46 54.36 -47.11
CA CYS A 259 7.25 53.97 -45.71
C CYS A 259 8.33 53.01 -45.17
N VAL A 260 8.75 52.03 -45.97
CA VAL A 260 9.80 51.06 -45.61
C VAL A 260 11.18 51.72 -45.62
N ILE A 261 11.43 52.65 -46.54
CA ILE A 261 12.69 53.41 -46.60
C ILE A 261 12.78 54.43 -45.45
N SER A 262 11.66 54.99 -44.98
CA SER A 262 11.61 55.87 -43.81
C SER A 262 11.89 55.15 -42.48
N LYS A 263 11.52 53.86 -42.37
CA LYS A 263 11.65 53.05 -41.16
C LYS A 263 12.40 51.76 -41.47
N ALA A 264 13.64 51.86 -41.95
CA ALA A 264 14.55 50.73 -41.95
C ALA A 264 14.77 50.25 -40.50
N LEU A 265 13.90 49.34 -40.08
CA LEU A 265 13.95 48.59 -38.83
C LEU A 265 15.24 47.78 -38.85
N THR A 266 16.31 48.39 -38.36
CA THR A 266 17.52 47.67 -38.00
C THR A 266 17.18 46.90 -36.72
N PHE A 267 16.47 45.77 -36.85
CA PHE A 267 16.29 44.82 -35.76
C PHE A 267 17.66 44.21 -35.47
N ASN A 268 18.42 44.88 -34.60
CA ASN A 268 19.72 44.39 -34.18
C ASN A 268 19.52 43.23 -33.20
N LEU A 269 19.46 42.01 -33.74
CA LEU A 269 19.32 40.77 -32.98
C LEU A 269 20.45 40.54 -31.96
N THR A 270 21.58 41.26 -32.05
CA THR A 270 22.64 41.20 -31.02
C THR A 270 22.23 41.78 -29.66
N LYS A 271 21.08 42.47 -29.56
CA LYS A 271 20.52 42.94 -28.28
C LYS A 271 19.73 41.88 -27.51
N TYR A 272 19.47 40.71 -28.10
CA TYR A 272 18.82 39.59 -27.43
C TYR A 272 19.86 38.48 -27.27
N PRO A 273 20.57 38.43 -26.14
CA PRO A 273 21.57 37.39 -25.91
C PRO A 273 20.88 36.03 -25.91
N ASP A 274 21.53 35.05 -26.55
CA ASP A 274 21.04 33.69 -26.76
C ASP A 274 20.35 33.11 -25.52
N ALA A 275 19.05 32.83 -25.64
CA ALA A 275 18.33 32.00 -24.69
C ALA A 275 18.61 30.51 -25.01
N ASN A 276 19.87 30.09 -24.92
CA ASN A 276 20.21 28.68 -25.06
C ASN A 276 21.10 28.19 -23.90
N PRO A 277 20.51 27.84 -22.74
CA PRO A 277 21.08 26.81 -21.90
C PRO A 277 20.50 25.48 -22.38
N ASN A 278 21.28 24.76 -23.18
CA ASN A 278 20.99 23.37 -23.52
C ASN A 278 20.83 22.57 -22.22
N PRO A 279 19.66 21.99 -21.87
CA PRO A 279 19.46 21.36 -20.55
C PRO A 279 20.17 20.01 -20.37
N ASN A 280 20.89 19.53 -21.41
CA ASN A 280 21.52 18.23 -21.44
C ASN A 280 23.06 18.27 -21.27
N GLU A 281 23.63 19.41 -20.88
CA GLU A 281 25.03 19.50 -20.43
C GLU A 281 25.08 19.70 -18.90
N GLN A 282 24.76 18.65 -18.13
CA GLN A 282 25.28 18.37 -16.79
C GLN A 282 24.89 16.97 -16.32
#